data_AF-A0A1C5M5J0-F1
#
_entry.id   AF-A0A1C5M5J0-F1
#
_cell.length_a   1.000
_cell.length_b   1.000
_cell.length_c   1.000
_cell.angle_alpha   90.00
_cell.angle_beta   90.00
_cell.angle_gamma   90.00
#
_symmetry.space_group_name_H-M   'P 1'
#
loop_
_entity.id
_entity.type
_entity.pdbx_description
1 polymer ?
#
loop_
_entity_poly.entity_id
_entity_poly.type
_entity_poly.pdbx_seq_one_letter_code
_entity_poly.pdbx_strand_id
1 'polypeptide(L)'
;MLSDDELKRYRELLNAQNDSTYFKKEIGANLKNARANTPLTQEDVAEIFDCDPRKIRRYENGEVMCSLTQLISFCKVYKCTLEDLMPAETISYVSSLAGMDTEMLKSMMNVFRKTVGLKTA
;
A
#
# COMPACT_ATOMS: atom_id res chain seq x y z
N MET A 1 8.44 -4.56 29.67
CA MET A 1 7.04 -4.84 29.33
C MET A 1 6.63 -3.85 28.26
N LEU A 2 5.92 -4.29 27.22
CA LEU A 2 5.37 -3.37 26.22
C LEU A 2 4.41 -2.39 26.91
N SER A 3 4.38 -1.14 26.46
CA SER A 3 3.38 -0.17 26.89
C SER A 3 1.98 -0.60 26.47
N ASP A 4 0.95 -0.06 27.11
CA ASP A 4 -0.45 -0.38 26.81
C ASP A 4 -0.81 -0.07 25.35
N ASP A 5 -0.21 0.99 24.77
CA ASP A 5 -0.36 1.36 23.37
C ASP A 5 0.32 0.36 22.42
N GLU A 6 1.53 -0.10 22.77
CA GLU A 6 2.24 -1.13 22.00
C GLU A 6 1.52 -2.48 22.07
N LEU A 7 0.96 -2.85 23.23
CA LEU A 7 0.19 -4.07 23.44
C LEU A 7 -1.14 -4.06 22.68
N LYS A 8 -1.80 -2.90 22.61
CA LYS A 8 -3.00 -2.72 21.81
C LYS A 8 -2.70 -2.87 20.33
N ARG A 9 -1.63 -2.21 19.84
CA ARG A 9 -1.17 -2.31 18.45
C ARG A 9 -0.77 -3.74 18.08
N TYR A 10 -0.08 -4.44 18.98
CA TYR A 10 0.29 -5.85 18.82
C TYR A 10 -0.93 -6.79 18.74
N ARG A 11 -1.93 -6.59 19.60
CA ARG A 11 -3.19 -7.36 19.57
C ARG A 11 -4.02 -7.07 18.33
N GLU A 12 -4.04 -5.82 17.87
CA GLU A 12 -4.67 -5.42 16.60
C GLU A 12 -3.98 -6.09 15.41
N LEU A 13 -2.65 -6.14 15.37
CA LEU A 13 -1.88 -6.84 14.33
C LEU A 13 -2.12 -8.36 14.34
N LEU A 14 -2.22 -8.98 15.53
CA LEU A 14 -2.54 -10.40 15.66
C LEU A 14 -3.98 -10.73 15.23
N ASN A 15 -4.94 -9.86 15.51
CA ASN A 15 -6.31 -10.00 15.03
C ASN A 15 -6.43 -9.70 13.53
N ALA A 16 -5.63 -8.77 13.00
CA ALA A 16 -5.54 -8.38 11.59
C ALA A 16 -4.93 -9.46 10.68
N GLN A 17 -3.99 -10.28 11.18
CA GLN A 17 -3.48 -11.43 10.44
C GLN A 17 -4.59 -12.43 10.03
N ASN A 18 -5.75 -12.37 10.70
CA ASN A 18 -6.93 -13.17 10.37
C ASN A 18 -8.02 -12.41 9.59
N ASP A 19 -7.87 -11.09 9.38
CA ASP A 19 -8.89 -10.28 8.69
C ASP A 19 -8.26 -9.28 7.71
N SER A 20 -8.46 -9.56 6.42
CA SER A 20 -8.08 -8.71 5.28
C SER A 20 -8.47 -7.23 5.42
N THR A 21 -9.44 -6.92 6.29
CA THR A 21 -10.00 -5.59 6.53
C THR A 21 -9.01 -4.63 7.18
N TYR A 22 -8.13 -5.08 8.08
CA TYR A 22 -7.14 -4.20 8.72
C TYR A 22 -6.13 -3.68 7.69
N PHE A 23 -5.56 -4.58 6.89
CA PHE A 23 -4.61 -4.22 5.83
C PHE A 23 -5.23 -3.26 4.80
N LYS A 24 -6.51 -3.42 4.45
CA LYS A 24 -7.22 -2.48 3.59
C LYS A 24 -7.23 -1.06 4.16
N LYS A 25 -7.49 -0.92 5.47
CA LYS A 25 -7.56 0.39 6.14
C LYS A 25 -6.19 1.06 6.22
N GLU A 26 -5.16 0.31 6.57
CA GLU A 26 -3.80 0.83 6.65
C GLU A 26 -3.27 1.25 5.27
N ILE A 27 -3.38 0.37 4.26
CA ILE A 27 -2.96 0.67 2.89
C ILE A 27 -3.76 1.83 2.30
N GLY A 28 -5.07 1.90 2.56
CA GLY A 28 -5.91 3.01 2.13
C GLY A 28 -5.47 4.35 2.74
N ALA A 29 -5.18 4.38 4.04
CA ALA A 29 -4.67 5.57 4.71
C ALA A 29 -3.31 6.00 4.14
N ASN A 30 -2.41 5.05 3.88
CA ASN A 30 -1.11 5.33 3.28
C ASN A 30 -1.24 5.88 1.86
N LEU A 31 -2.14 5.34 1.03
CA LEU A 31 -2.45 5.88 -0.30
C LEU A 31 -2.92 7.34 -0.23
N LYS A 32 -3.83 7.64 0.71
CA LYS A 32 -4.34 8.99 0.90
C LYS A 32 -3.23 9.97 1.32
N ASN A 33 -2.38 9.54 2.25
CA ASN A 33 -1.25 10.35 2.72
C ASN A 33 -0.22 10.57 1.60
N ALA A 34 0.11 9.53 0.84
CA ALA A 34 1.01 9.63 -0.30
C ALA A 34 0.46 10.59 -1.37
N ARG A 35 -0.84 10.53 -1.68
CA ARG A 35 -1.48 11.50 -2.59
C ARG A 35 -1.42 12.92 -2.03
N ALA A 36 -1.66 13.12 -0.73
CA ALA A 36 -1.61 14.44 -0.10
C ALA A 36 -0.21 15.09 -0.14
N ASN A 37 0.85 14.31 -0.37
CA ASN A 37 2.21 14.82 -0.62
C ASN A 37 2.44 15.23 -2.08
N THR A 38 1.40 15.18 -2.91
CA THR A 38 1.40 15.61 -4.31
C THR A 38 0.32 16.70 -4.51
N PRO A 39 0.34 17.45 -5.63
CA PRO A 39 -0.74 18.38 -5.93
C PRO A 39 -2.05 17.71 -6.42
N LEU A 40 -2.12 16.37 -6.45
CA LEU A 40 -3.21 15.63 -7.09
C LEU A 40 -4.45 15.46 -6.19
N THR A 41 -5.62 15.68 -6.77
CA THR A 41 -6.94 15.35 -6.20
C THR A 41 -7.28 13.87 -6.43
N GLN A 42 -8.37 13.38 -5.82
CA GLN A 42 -8.84 12.01 -6.10
C GLN A 42 -9.30 11.87 -7.55
N GLU A 43 -9.84 12.95 -8.12
CA GLU A 43 -10.28 13.09 -9.50
C GLU A 43 -9.10 13.03 -10.47
N ASP A 44 -8.01 13.77 -10.22
CA ASP A 44 -6.81 13.73 -11.07
C ASP A 44 -6.23 12.31 -11.13
N VAL A 45 -6.18 11.64 -9.98
CA VAL A 45 -5.71 10.25 -9.91
C VAL A 45 -6.65 9.31 -10.65
N ALA A 46 -7.96 9.52 -10.55
CA ALA A 46 -8.94 8.70 -11.25
C ALA A 46 -8.82 8.85 -12.77
N GLU A 47 -8.55 10.06 -13.26
CA GLU A 47 -8.26 10.33 -14.67
C GLU A 47 -6.97 9.62 -15.12
N ILE A 48 -5.88 9.71 -14.35
CA ILE A 48 -4.61 9.01 -14.64
C ILE A 48 -4.81 7.48 -14.73
N PHE A 49 -5.69 6.93 -13.89
CA PHE A 49 -5.96 5.49 -13.82
C PHE A 49 -7.12 5.05 -14.72
N ASP A 50 -7.71 5.95 -15.50
CA ASP A 50 -8.89 5.73 -16.35
C ASP A 50 -10.01 4.99 -15.58
N CYS A 51 -10.42 5.55 -14.45
CA CYS A 51 -11.42 4.94 -13.59
C CYS A 51 -12.35 5.94 -12.91
N ASP A 52 -13.44 5.44 -12.32
CA ASP A 52 -14.39 6.27 -11.57
C ASP A 52 -13.73 6.85 -10.30
N PRO A 53 -13.83 8.16 -10.01
CA PRO A 53 -13.28 8.77 -8.79
C PRO A 53 -13.72 8.11 -7.48
N ARG A 54 -14.93 7.53 -7.45
CA ARG A 54 -15.42 6.75 -6.30
C ARG A 54 -14.52 5.55 -6.03
N LYS A 55 -13.89 4.97 -7.05
CA LYS A 55 -12.94 3.86 -6.90
C LYS A 55 -11.69 4.29 -6.12
N ILE A 56 -11.11 5.44 -6.45
CA ILE A 56 -9.98 6.03 -5.71
C ILE A 56 -10.38 6.33 -4.26
N ARG A 57 -11.55 6.96 -4.04
CA ARG A 57 -12.09 7.20 -2.69
C ARG A 57 -12.24 5.90 -1.89
N ARG A 58 -12.77 4.83 -2.49
CA ARG A 58 -12.94 3.53 -1.83
C ARG A 58 -11.61 2.89 -1.46
N TYR A 59 -10.59 3.03 -2.31
CA TYR A 59 -9.23 2.59 -1.98
C TYR A 59 -8.67 3.39 -0.79
N GLU A 60 -8.72 4.72 -0.84
CA GLU A 60 -8.17 5.58 0.22
C GLU A 60 -8.91 5.44 1.56
N ASN A 61 -10.18 5.06 1.54
CA ASN A 61 -10.95 4.77 2.75
C ASN A 61 -10.77 3.33 3.25
N GLY A 62 -10.01 2.48 2.54
CA GLY A 62 -9.86 1.05 2.85
C GLY A 62 -11.17 0.27 2.77
N GLU A 63 -12.11 0.69 1.92
CA GLU A 63 -13.38 -0.01 1.67
C GLU A 63 -13.17 -1.18 0.71
N VAL A 64 -12.17 -1.09 -0.18
CA VAL A 64 -11.79 -2.13 -1.14
C VAL A 64 -10.27 -2.19 -1.23
N MET A 65 -9.72 -3.41 -1.41
CA MET A 65 -8.30 -3.59 -1.66
C MET A 65 -7.98 -3.29 -3.13
N CYS A 66 -6.92 -2.54 -3.39
CA CYS A 66 -6.37 -2.42 -4.73
C CYS A 66 -5.42 -3.59 -5.03
N SER A 67 -5.27 -3.96 -6.30
CA SER A 67 -4.32 -4.99 -6.71
C SER A 67 -2.86 -4.52 -6.52
N LEU A 68 -1.93 -5.47 -6.45
CA LEU A 68 -0.49 -5.14 -6.40
C LEU A 68 -0.04 -4.31 -7.61
N THR A 69 -0.54 -4.61 -8.81
CA THR A 69 -0.24 -3.83 -10.02
C THR A 69 -0.72 -2.38 -9.91
N GLN A 70 -1.88 -2.17 -9.29
CA GLN A 70 -2.37 -0.81 -9.00
C GLN A 70 -1.51 -0.13 -7.93
N LEU A 71 -1.09 -0.82 -6.87
CA LEU A 71 -0.17 -0.27 -5.87
C LEU A 71 1.14 0.20 -6.48
N ILE A 72 1.74 -0.60 -7.36
CA ILE A 72 2.96 -0.19 -8.09
C ILE A 72 2.69 1.03 -8.96
N SER A 73 1.51 1.12 -9.57
CA SER A 73 1.11 2.30 -10.37
C SER A 73 0.94 3.54 -9.48
N PHE A 74 0.35 3.39 -8.29
CA PHE A 74 0.26 4.46 -7.30
C PHE A 74 1.65 4.94 -6.87
N CYS A 75 2.59 4.04 -6.61
CA CYS A 75 3.97 4.42 -6.30
C CYS A 75 4.60 5.31 -7.39
N LYS A 76 4.34 5.03 -8.67
CA LYS A 76 4.85 5.85 -9.79
C LYS A 76 4.24 7.25 -9.83
N VAL A 77 2.94 7.34 -9.57
CA VAL A 77 2.17 8.59 -9.61
C VAL A 77 2.51 9.44 -8.39
N TYR A 78 2.53 8.84 -7.20
CA TYR A 78 2.78 9.50 -5.92
C TYR A 78 4.25 9.70 -5.59
N LYS A 79 5.17 9.15 -6.39
CA LYS A 79 6.63 9.21 -6.16
C LYS A 79 7.05 8.65 -4.80
N CYS A 80 6.38 7.58 -4.37
CA CYS A 80 6.70 6.83 -3.16
C CYS A 80 7.15 5.41 -3.47
N THR A 81 7.65 4.70 -2.46
CA THR A 81 7.99 3.29 -2.52
C THR A 81 6.79 2.41 -2.18
N LEU A 82 6.92 1.10 -2.43
CA LEU A 82 5.88 0.17 -2.03
C LEU A 82 5.84 0.00 -0.51
N GLU A 83 6.99 0.14 0.17
CA GLU A 83 7.10 0.13 1.63
C GLU A 83 6.39 1.31 2.30
N ASP A 84 6.32 2.46 1.63
CA ASP A 84 5.54 3.61 2.10
C ASP A 84 4.03 3.33 2.06
N LEU A 85 3.59 2.43 1.18
CA LEU A 85 2.17 2.05 1.04
C LEU A 85 1.83 0.79 1.83
N MET A 86 2.76 -0.16 1.90
CA MET A 86 2.62 -1.47 2.53
C MET A 86 3.77 -1.73 3.51
N PRO A 87 3.50 -1.73 4.83
CA PRO A 87 4.51 -2.14 5.81
C PRO A 87 5.07 -3.53 5.49
N ALA A 88 6.35 -3.76 5.79
CA ALA A 88 7.07 -4.98 5.40
C ALA A 88 6.38 -6.28 5.86
N GLU A 89 5.69 -6.26 7.00
CA GLU A 89 4.90 -7.41 7.49
C GLU A 89 3.73 -7.77 6.56
N THR A 90 3.22 -6.80 5.79
CA THR A 90 2.09 -6.95 4.87
C THR A 90 2.51 -7.54 3.52
N ILE A 91 3.76 -7.34 3.09
CA ILE A 91 4.27 -7.83 1.79
C ILE A 91 4.25 -9.36 1.73
N SER A 92 4.61 -10.03 2.84
CA SER A 92 4.56 -11.50 2.96
C SER A 92 3.14 -12.04 2.80
N TYR A 93 2.15 -11.30 3.34
CA TYR A 93 0.73 -11.65 3.23
C TYR A 93 0.18 -11.44 1.81
N VAL A 94 0.51 -10.33 1.14
CA VAL A 94 0.04 -10.07 -0.23
C VAL A 94 0.66 -11.06 -1.22
N SER A 95 1.93 -11.44 -1.02
CA SER A 95 2.61 -12.46 -1.84
C SER A 95 1.89 -13.81 -1.77
N SER A 96 1.53 -14.24 -0.56
CA SER A 96 0.82 -15.51 -0.32
C SER A 96 -0.60 -15.51 -0.87
N LEU A 97 -1.34 -14.39 -0.81
CA LEU A 97 -2.66 -14.27 -1.42
C LEU A 97 -2.65 -14.20 -2.95
N ALA A 98 -1.63 -13.59 -3.54
CA ALA A 98 -1.51 -13.45 -5.00
C ALA A 98 -0.90 -14.70 -5.67
N GLY A 99 -0.47 -15.70 -4.90
CA GLY A 99 0.25 -16.87 -5.41
C GLY A 99 1.59 -16.51 -6.07
N MET A 100 2.16 -15.34 -5.73
CA MET A 100 3.43 -14.87 -6.29
C MET A 100 4.59 -15.31 -5.40
N ASP A 101 5.67 -15.73 -6.05
CA ASP A 101 6.93 -16.01 -5.38
C ASP A 101 7.50 -14.72 -4.74
N THR A 102 7.77 -14.79 -3.44
CA THR A 102 8.22 -13.65 -2.62
C THR A 102 9.55 -13.07 -3.12
N GLU A 103 10.45 -13.88 -3.68
CA GLU A 103 11.73 -13.41 -4.21
C GLU A 103 11.53 -12.69 -5.56
N MET A 104 10.59 -13.15 -6.39
CA MET A 104 10.17 -12.42 -7.58
C MET A 104 9.57 -11.05 -7.22
N LEU A 105 8.78 -10.97 -6.15
CA LEU A 105 8.20 -9.72 -5.66
C LEU A 105 9.27 -8.74 -5.15
N LYS A 106 10.23 -9.23 -4.34
CA LYS A 106 11.40 -8.44 -3.93
C LYS A 106 12.25 -7.98 -5.12
N SER A 107 12.42 -8.83 -6.13
CA SER A 107 13.13 -8.48 -7.37
C SER A 107 12.41 -7.35 -8.12
N MET A 108 11.09 -7.43 -8.27
CA MET A 108 10.29 -6.35 -8.86
C MET A 108 10.39 -5.05 -8.06
N MET A 109 10.39 -5.11 -6.72
CA MET A 109 10.58 -3.94 -5.86
C MET A 109 11.97 -3.32 -6.02
N ASN A 110 13.02 -4.14 -6.16
CA ASN A 110 14.37 -3.66 -6.40
C ASN A 110 14.54 -3.02 -7.80
N VAL A 111 13.91 -3.59 -8.83
CA VAL A 111 13.83 -2.98 -10.16
C VAL A 111 13.07 -1.65 -10.09
N PHE A 112 11.98 -1.62 -9.35
CA PHE A 112 11.17 -0.42 -9.16
C PHE A 112 12.00 0.71 -8.53
N ARG A 113 12.68 0.47 -7.39
CA ARG A 113 13.57 1.43 -6.73
C ARG A 113 14.58 2.07 -7.70
N LYS A 114 15.22 1.25 -8.54
CA LYS A 114 16.16 1.71 -9.57
C LYS A 114 15.50 2.58 -10.65
N THR A 115 14.24 2.28 -11.00
CA THR A 115 13.49 2.95 -12.06
C THR A 115 12.89 4.28 -11.63
N VAL A 116 12.49 4.43 -10.35
CA VAL A 116 11.97 5.70 -9.82
C VAL A 116 13.08 6.68 -9.40
N GLY A 117 14.35 6.27 -9.46
CA GLY A 117 15.49 7.12 -9.08
C GLY A 117 15.59 7.44 -7.59
N LEU A 118 14.87 6.70 -6.74
CA LEU A 118 14.97 6.83 -5.29
C LEU A 118 16.28 6.19 -4.84
N LYS A 119 17.17 7.00 -4.24
CA LYS A 119 18.44 6.51 -3.70
C LYS A 119 18.15 5.41 -2.68
N THR A 120 18.69 4.22 -2.93
CA THR A 120 18.86 3.22 -1.88
C THR A 120 19.74 3.84 -0.80
N ALA A 121 19.16 4.08 0.37
CA ALA A 121 19.94 4.33 1.58
C ALA A 121 20.66 3.04 2.00
#